data_AF-A0A957J7C7-F1
#
_entry.id   AF-A0A957J7C7-F1
#
_cell.length_a   1.000
_cell.length_b   1.000
_cell.length_c   1.000
_cell.angle_alpha   90.00
_cell.angle_beta   90.00
_cell.angle_gamma   90.00
#
_symmetry.space_group_name_H-M   'P 1'
#
loop_
_entity.id
_entity.type
_entity.pdbx_description
1 polymer ?
#
loop_
_entity_poly.entity_id
_entity_poly.type
_entity_poly.pdbx_seq_one_letter_code
_entity_poly.pdbx_strand_id
1 'polypeptide(L)'
;MPIRRQYASHLIVAFLLLPTLLWLSSWASAPATGSPEKSTPDLIQEAVDAGHLDRHTAEQYLTYALTDPSQLPAEYHSTQAWDGTLALLSLTADAGTAVADLPPHRQAIQDALTSGSCGPMNAVLPHVYTTPHFFIEYDTIGGGLTIEEYAAVLETTYTTLIHDYGWAAPPTNDALNGRYPVRVEALGMGLYGFMSDRGDYAGFVGDNPSTPWPEKYAYKSCIVLHQDYSGFLSPPEAVLRSTVAHEFTHAVQHGYGALRNHDLQADMAFVEGTATLMEDEIFDNANDNYHYLWPEFDSCMGQYGGEPVSAWLVFRGLIERFGTAVAGGGEDVIQQVWETSGQATSLNNLQALSEAFDNKGVNLTEAYHDYAIAARFTKACGAGYPAPYCFEEGA
;
A
#
# COMPACT_ATOMS: atom_id res chain seq x y z
N MET A 1 -8.95 19.94 86.24
CA MET A 1 -8.23 21.13 86.74
C MET A 1 -7.27 20.69 87.83
N PRO A 2 -6.04 21.23 87.96
CA PRO A 2 -5.36 22.30 87.19
C PRO A 2 -4.13 21.74 86.42
N ILE A 3 -3.33 22.42 85.58
CA ILE A 3 -3.31 23.68 84.82
C ILE A 3 -2.22 23.49 83.71
N ARG A 4 -2.47 24.10 82.54
CA ARG A 4 -1.57 24.34 81.37
C ARG A 4 -0.14 24.83 81.75
N ARG A 5 0.92 24.78 80.93
CA ARG A 5 1.09 25.46 79.62
C ARG A 5 2.49 25.18 78.98
N GLN A 6 2.47 25.04 77.65
CA GLN A 6 3.46 25.23 76.56
C GLN A 6 4.86 25.76 76.87
N TYR A 7 5.89 25.33 76.12
CA TYR A 7 6.62 26.16 75.12
C TYR A 7 7.36 25.29 74.09
N ALA A 8 7.34 25.75 72.84
CA ALA A 8 8.00 25.18 71.67
C ALA A 8 9.52 25.42 71.70
N SER A 9 10.29 24.59 70.99
CA SER A 9 11.66 24.92 70.59
C SER A 9 11.86 24.52 69.13
N HIS A 10 12.08 25.55 68.32
CA HIS A 10 12.35 25.49 66.90
C HIS A 10 13.76 24.96 66.64
N LEU A 11 13.88 23.94 65.78
CA LEU A 11 15.14 23.60 65.12
C LEU A 11 15.28 24.52 63.90
N ILE A 12 16.24 25.43 63.97
CA ILE A 12 16.70 26.25 62.85
C ILE A 12 17.59 25.35 61.98
N VAL A 13 17.10 24.96 60.80
CA VAL A 13 17.94 24.38 59.74
C VAL A 13 18.42 25.54 58.87
N ALA A 14 19.73 25.79 58.89
CA ALA A 14 20.38 26.75 58.02
C ALA A 14 20.36 26.21 56.58
N PHE A 15 19.65 26.90 55.68
CA PHE A 15 19.74 26.67 54.24
C PHE A 15 21.05 27.26 53.72
N LEU A 16 21.95 26.39 53.27
CA LEU A 16 23.07 26.75 52.41
C LEU A 16 22.52 27.10 51.01
N LEU A 17 22.57 28.38 50.66
CA LEU A 17 22.30 28.88 49.31
C LEU A 17 23.43 28.42 48.37
N LEU A 18 23.16 27.38 47.57
CA LEU A 18 23.94 27.06 46.38
C LEU A 18 23.46 27.96 45.22
N PRO A 19 24.36 28.60 44.47
CA PRO A 19 23.98 29.40 43.32
C PRO A 19 23.50 28.47 42.20
N THR A 20 22.22 28.56 41.86
CA THR A 20 21.64 27.95 40.66
C THR A 20 22.26 28.62 39.44
N LEU A 21 23.23 27.95 38.82
CA LEU A 21 23.64 28.22 37.44
C LEU A 21 22.44 27.88 36.53
N LEU A 22 21.76 28.92 36.04
CA LEU A 22 20.82 28.83 34.94
C LEU A 22 21.60 28.36 33.70
N TRP A 23 21.54 27.06 33.42
CA TRP A 23 21.88 26.54 32.11
C TRP A 23 20.77 26.99 31.16
N LEU A 24 21.01 28.09 30.45
CA LEU A 24 20.29 28.40 29.22
C LEU A 24 20.68 27.31 28.22
N SER A 25 19.88 26.25 28.13
CA SER A 25 19.93 25.35 27.00
C SER A 25 19.56 26.17 25.77
N SER A 26 20.58 26.59 25.01
CA SER A 26 20.38 26.97 23.63
C SER A 26 19.81 25.75 22.93
N TRP A 27 18.50 25.76 22.65
CA TRP A 27 17.92 24.92 21.62
C TRP A 27 18.60 25.39 20.33
N ALA A 28 19.71 24.73 19.97
CA ALA A 28 20.19 24.80 18.62
C ALA A 28 19.03 24.29 17.78
N SER A 29 18.42 25.19 17.01
CA SER A 29 17.54 24.81 15.93
C SER A 29 18.30 23.74 15.15
N ALA A 30 17.78 22.52 15.12
CA ALA A 30 18.23 21.55 14.16
C ALA A 30 18.25 22.29 12.80
N PRO A 31 19.31 22.17 11.99
CA PRO A 31 19.25 22.71 10.64
C PRO A 31 17.96 22.17 10.05
N ALA A 32 17.14 23.04 9.48
CA ALA A 32 15.99 22.62 8.71
C ALA A 32 16.55 21.65 7.66
N THR A 33 16.37 20.35 7.91
CA THR A 33 16.45 19.34 6.88
C THR A 33 15.52 19.87 5.81
N GLY A 34 16.03 20.05 4.58
CA GLY A 34 15.17 20.41 3.47
C GLY A 34 13.94 19.50 3.49
N SER A 35 12.77 20.03 3.12
CA SER A 35 11.59 19.20 2.95
C SER A 35 12.02 17.93 2.19
N PRO A 36 11.60 16.73 2.62
CA PRO A 36 11.93 15.51 1.90
C PRO A 36 11.60 15.73 0.42
N GLU A 37 12.53 15.31 -0.43
CA GLU A 37 12.35 15.41 -1.86
C GLU A 37 11.08 14.62 -2.22
N LYS A 38 10.26 15.18 -3.11
CA LYS A 38 8.94 14.63 -3.45
C LYS A 38 9.05 13.59 -4.55
N SER A 39 8.14 12.63 -4.57
CA SER A 39 8.02 11.69 -5.70
C SER A 39 7.59 12.39 -6.99
N THR A 40 7.75 11.71 -8.12
CA THR A 40 7.32 12.24 -9.43
C THR A 40 5.80 12.57 -9.43
N PRO A 41 4.91 11.67 -8.96
CA PRO A 41 3.49 12.00 -8.78
C PRO A 41 3.23 13.19 -7.85
N ASP A 42 3.95 13.29 -6.73
CA ASP A 42 3.76 14.38 -5.75
C ASP A 42 4.15 15.75 -6.31
N LEU A 43 5.22 15.81 -7.11
CA LEU A 43 5.62 17.03 -7.81
C LEU A 43 4.54 17.47 -8.80
N ILE A 44 3.97 16.52 -9.54
CA ILE A 44 2.88 16.78 -10.49
C ILE A 44 1.64 17.28 -9.74
N GLN A 45 1.24 16.60 -8.65
CA GLN A 45 0.06 16.95 -7.86
C GLN A 45 0.22 18.30 -7.16
N GLU A 46 1.40 18.61 -6.61
CA GLU A 46 1.68 19.94 -6.04
C GLU A 46 1.51 21.06 -7.07
N ALA A 47 1.95 20.84 -8.32
CA ALA A 47 1.77 21.83 -9.37
C ALA A 47 0.30 22.03 -9.76
N VAL A 48 -0.52 20.98 -9.67
CA VAL A 48 -1.98 21.09 -9.82
C VAL A 48 -2.58 21.90 -8.68
N ASP A 49 -2.23 21.57 -7.43
CA ASP A 49 -2.75 22.25 -6.24
C ASP A 49 -2.36 23.73 -6.18
N ALA A 50 -1.16 24.06 -6.67
CA ALA A 50 -0.68 25.43 -6.82
C ALA A 50 -1.30 26.18 -8.02
N GLY A 51 -2.05 25.50 -8.89
CA GLY A 51 -2.64 26.07 -10.10
C GLY A 51 -1.64 26.37 -11.22
N HIS A 52 -0.44 25.78 -11.16
CA HIS A 52 0.59 25.88 -12.19
C HIS A 52 0.41 24.87 -13.32
N LEU A 53 -0.34 23.79 -13.06
CA LEU A 53 -0.62 22.71 -14.00
C LEU A 53 -2.12 22.42 -14.01
N ASP A 54 -2.74 22.33 -15.18
CA ASP A 54 -4.12 21.87 -15.27
C ASP A 54 -4.20 20.34 -15.17
N ARG A 55 -5.37 19.81 -14.76
CA ARG A 55 -5.55 18.38 -14.50
C ARG A 55 -5.31 17.51 -15.74
N HIS A 56 -5.65 17.97 -16.94
CA HIS A 56 -5.47 17.16 -18.16
C HIS A 56 -3.98 17.01 -18.48
N THR A 57 -3.22 18.09 -18.35
CA THR A 57 -1.76 18.05 -18.53
C THR A 57 -1.09 17.20 -17.44
N ALA A 58 -1.57 17.28 -16.19
CA ALA A 58 -1.08 16.45 -15.10
C ALA A 58 -1.28 14.94 -15.35
N GLU A 59 -2.46 14.54 -15.83
CA GLU A 59 -2.73 13.14 -16.20
C GLU A 59 -1.84 12.67 -17.35
N GLN A 60 -1.57 13.54 -18.33
CA GLN A 60 -0.64 13.25 -19.41
C GLN A 60 0.80 13.08 -18.90
N TYR A 61 1.24 13.93 -17.97
CA TYR A 61 2.56 13.81 -17.34
C TYR A 61 2.70 12.54 -16.51
N LEU A 62 1.67 12.18 -15.75
CA LEU A 62 1.65 10.92 -15.02
C LEU A 62 1.66 9.71 -15.97
N THR A 63 0.98 9.81 -17.11
CA THR A 63 1.06 8.79 -18.18
C THR A 63 2.48 8.67 -18.72
N TYR A 64 3.17 9.79 -18.99
CA TYR A 64 4.57 9.77 -19.41
C TYR A 64 5.47 9.16 -18.34
N ALA A 65 5.20 9.44 -17.05
CA ALA A 65 5.96 8.86 -15.96
C ALA A 65 5.93 7.31 -15.97
N LEU A 66 4.80 6.73 -16.36
CA LEU A 66 4.59 5.29 -16.46
C LEU A 66 5.02 4.67 -17.79
N THR A 67 5.11 5.43 -18.89
CA THR A 67 5.27 4.89 -20.25
C THR A 67 6.58 5.31 -20.94
N ASP A 68 6.85 6.62 -20.98
CA ASP A 68 8.03 7.20 -21.61
C ASP A 68 8.50 8.41 -20.80
N PRO A 69 9.32 8.17 -19.75
CA PRO A 69 9.86 9.22 -18.89
C PRO A 69 10.61 10.33 -19.64
N SER A 70 11.08 10.08 -20.86
CA SER A 70 11.80 11.08 -21.65
C SER A 70 10.91 12.23 -22.14
N GLN A 71 9.58 12.03 -22.15
CA GLN A 71 8.59 13.06 -22.50
C GLN A 71 8.17 13.92 -21.29
N LEU A 72 8.46 13.47 -20.07
CA LEU A 72 8.13 14.21 -18.86
C LEU A 72 9.04 15.45 -18.74
N PRO A 73 8.53 16.66 -18.44
CA PRO A 73 9.37 17.82 -18.21
C PRO A 73 10.31 17.61 -17.01
N ALA A 74 11.54 18.12 -17.12
CA ALA A 74 12.62 17.87 -16.16
C ALA A 74 12.29 18.34 -14.73
N GLU A 75 11.44 19.35 -14.56
CA GLU A 75 10.99 19.82 -13.24
C GLU A 75 10.13 18.80 -12.46
N TYR A 76 9.57 17.80 -13.14
CA TYR A 76 8.79 16.72 -12.53
C TYR A 76 9.59 15.41 -12.42
N HIS A 77 10.87 15.41 -12.79
CA HIS A 77 11.73 14.22 -12.65
C HIS A 77 12.18 14.09 -11.21
N SER A 78 11.82 12.98 -10.57
CA SER A 78 12.31 12.63 -9.24
C SER A 78 12.79 11.18 -9.21
N THR A 79 13.79 10.90 -8.40
CA THR A 79 14.22 9.52 -8.07
C THR A 79 13.64 9.02 -6.76
N GLN A 80 12.80 9.83 -6.11
CA GLN A 80 12.12 9.44 -4.88
C GLN A 80 11.11 8.35 -5.20
N ALA A 81 11.06 7.34 -4.32
CA ALA A 81 10.34 6.12 -4.60
C ALA A 81 8.82 6.32 -4.59
N TRP A 82 8.10 5.57 -5.43
CA TRP A 82 6.63 5.61 -5.51
C TRP A 82 6.07 4.34 -6.16
N ASP A 83 4.79 4.05 -5.88
CA ASP A 83 4.04 2.90 -6.39
C ASP A 83 3.13 3.30 -7.56
N GLY A 84 3.13 2.50 -8.63
CA GLY A 84 2.46 2.88 -9.88
C GLY A 84 0.99 2.47 -9.98
N THR A 85 0.52 1.53 -9.15
CA THR A 85 -0.85 1.00 -9.29
C THR A 85 -1.92 2.04 -9.02
N LEU A 86 -1.78 2.83 -7.95
CA LEU A 86 -2.68 3.95 -7.66
C LEU A 86 -2.76 4.95 -8.83
N ALA A 87 -1.60 5.32 -9.39
CA ALA A 87 -1.53 6.20 -10.55
C ALA A 87 -2.25 5.61 -11.76
N LEU A 88 -2.03 4.33 -12.04
CA LEU A 88 -2.68 3.64 -13.14
C LEU A 88 -4.20 3.54 -12.95
N LEU A 89 -4.68 3.22 -11.74
CA LEU A 89 -6.10 3.20 -11.39
C LEU A 89 -6.75 4.56 -11.62
N SER A 90 -6.10 5.66 -11.19
CA SER A 90 -6.58 7.02 -11.43
C SER A 90 -6.67 7.34 -12.93
N LEU A 91 -5.63 6.99 -13.69
CA LEU A 91 -5.60 7.22 -15.15
C LEU A 91 -6.60 6.34 -15.91
N THR A 92 -7.05 5.25 -15.32
CA THR A 92 -7.97 4.28 -15.94
C THR A 92 -9.34 4.24 -15.28
N ALA A 93 -9.72 5.23 -14.46
CA ALA A 93 -10.99 5.28 -13.75
C ALA A 93 -12.23 5.16 -14.67
N ASP A 94 -12.10 5.53 -15.95
CA ASP A 94 -13.16 5.36 -16.95
C ASP A 94 -13.25 3.94 -17.55
N ALA A 95 -12.55 2.96 -16.96
CA ALA A 95 -12.62 1.56 -17.36
C ALA A 95 -14.08 1.11 -17.43
N GLY A 96 -14.51 0.58 -18.58
CA GLY A 96 -15.91 0.23 -18.87
C GLY A 96 -16.65 1.20 -19.79
N THR A 97 -16.15 2.42 -19.96
CA THR A 97 -16.59 3.31 -21.04
C THR A 97 -15.88 2.95 -22.33
N ALA A 98 -16.60 2.89 -23.45
CA ALA A 98 -15.96 2.65 -24.74
C ALA A 98 -14.98 3.80 -25.05
N VAL A 99 -13.75 3.48 -25.45
CA VAL A 99 -12.71 4.49 -25.72
C VAL A 99 -13.21 5.56 -26.69
N ALA A 100 -13.97 5.17 -27.72
CA ALA A 100 -14.55 6.10 -28.69
C ALA A 100 -15.50 7.16 -28.08
N ASP A 101 -16.08 6.91 -26.91
CA ASP A 101 -16.99 7.81 -26.21
C ASP A 101 -16.26 8.75 -25.22
N LEU A 102 -14.96 8.52 -24.98
CA LEU A 102 -14.16 9.36 -24.10
C LEU A 102 -13.74 10.67 -24.78
N PRO A 103 -13.49 11.76 -24.02
CA PRO A 103 -12.85 12.96 -24.56
C PRO A 103 -11.48 12.65 -25.19
N PRO A 104 -11.02 13.39 -26.22
CA PRO A 104 -9.78 13.06 -26.93
C PRO A 104 -8.52 12.92 -26.06
N HIS A 105 -8.38 13.71 -24.99
CA HIS A 105 -7.25 13.58 -24.07
C HIS A 105 -7.27 12.26 -23.29
N ARG A 106 -8.46 11.79 -22.87
CA ARG A 106 -8.63 10.49 -22.21
C ARG A 106 -8.42 9.34 -23.18
N GLN A 107 -8.83 9.49 -24.44
CA GLN A 107 -8.54 8.50 -25.49
C GLN A 107 -7.03 8.29 -25.64
N ALA A 108 -6.26 9.38 -25.75
CA ALA A 108 -4.80 9.30 -25.86
C ALA A 108 -4.15 8.62 -24.64
N ILE A 109 -4.65 8.87 -23.43
CA ILE A 109 -4.21 8.18 -22.21
C ILE A 109 -4.53 6.68 -22.29
N GLN A 110 -5.75 6.30 -22.65
CA GLN A 110 -6.12 4.88 -22.78
C GLN A 110 -5.29 4.16 -23.84
N ASP A 111 -5.03 4.81 -24.99
CA ASP A 111 -4.20 4.24 -26.05
C ASP A 111 -2.74 4.04 -25.59
N ALA A 112 -2.20 4.97 -24.80
CA ALA A 112 -0.84 4.85 -24.25
C ALA A 112 -0.71 3.76 -23.19
N LEU A 113 -1.78 3.48 -22.42
CA LEU A 113 -1.77 2.52 -21.33
C LEU A 113 -2.20 1.10 -21.72
N THR A 114 -2.52 0.86 -22.99
CA THR A 114 -3.04 -0.44 -23.47
C THR A 114 -2.06 -1.23 -24.34
N SER A 115 -0.87 -0.69 -24.64
CA SER A 115 0.07 -1.28 -25.60
C SER A 115 1.10 -2.25 -25.00
N GLY A 116 1.01 -3.53 -25.32
CA GLY A 116 2.03 -4.55 -24.96
C GLY A 116 1.48 -5.60 -24.00
N SER A 117 2.34 -6.50 -23.51
CA SER A 117 1.92 -7.66 -22.71
C SER A 117 1.15 -7.26 -21.45
N CYS A 118 1.51 -6.13 -20.83
CA CYS A 118 0.98 -5.67 -19.54
C CYS A 118 0.62 -4.18 -19.50
N GLY A 119 0.12 -3.62 -20.61
CA GLY A 119 -0.47 -2.27 -20.61
C GLY A 119 0.51 -1.21 -21.08
N PRO A 120 1.06 -0.32 -20.23
CA PRO A 120 1.98 0.74 -20.69
C PRO A 120 3.34 0.22 -21.18
N MET A 121 3.70 -1.03 -20.89
CA MET A 121 5.01 -1.59 -21.21
C MET A 121 4.99 -2.43 -22.48
N ASN A 122 5.67 -1.92 -23.51
CA ASN A 122 5.71 -2.50 -24.85
C ASN A 122 7.10 -3.02 -25.28
N ALA A 123 8.10 -2.98 -24.38
CA ALA A 123 9.43 -3.47 -24.68
C ALA A 123 9.40 -4.98 -25.00
N VAL A 124 10.13 -5.39 -26.03
CA VAL A 124 10.34 -6.81 -26.31
C VAL A 124 11.42 -7.33 -25.38
N LEU A 125 11.00 -8.12 -24.39
CA LEU A 125 11.90 -8.73 -23.41
C LEU A 125 12.44 -10.06 -23.97
N PRO A 126 13.77 -10.27 -24.00
CA PRO A 126 14.39 -11.40 -24.69
C PRO A 126 14.32 -12.73 -23.93
N HIS A 127 13.98 -12.71 -22.64
CA HIS A 127 14.02 -13.88 -21.79
C HIS A 127 12.68 -14.16 -21.13
N VAL A 128 12.43 -15.46 -20.92
CA VAL A 128 11.26 -15.96 -20.22
C VAL A 128 11.73 -16.94 -19.15
N TYR A 129 11.25 -16.75 -17.92
CA TYR A 129 11.35 -17.70 -16.82
C TYR A 129 9.95 -18.11 -16.41
N THR A 130 9.74 -19.41 -16.16
CA THR A 130 8.42 -19.92 -15.77
C THR A 130 8.52 -20.73 -14.50
N THR A 131 7.55 -20.51 -13.62
CA THR A 131 7.36 -21.28 -12.40
C THR A 131 6.08 -22.11 -12.51
N PRO A 132 5.63 -22.82 -11.46
CA PRO A 132 4.28 -23.40 -11.44
C PRO A 132 3.17 -22.38 -11.73
N HIS A 133 3.23 -21.18 -11.12
CA HIS A 133 2.14 -20.20 -11.18
C HIS A 133 2.42 -18.97 -12.05
N PHE A 134 3.66 -18.67 -12.41
CA PHE A 134 4.04 -17.41 -13.07
C PHE A 134 4.76 -17.60 -14.40
N PHE A 135 4.41 -16.71 -15.35
CA PHE A 135 5.11 -16.53 -16.62
C PHE A 135 5.81 -15.17 -16.55
N ILE A 136 7.14 -15.19 -16.45
CA ILE A 136 7.95 -14.01 -16.17
C ILE A 136 8.75 -13.64 -17.42
N GLU A 137 8.42 -12.52 -18.04
CA GLU A 137 9.21 -11.91 -19.12
C GLU A 137 10.24 -10.97 -18.50
N TYR A 138 11.49 -11.02 -18.95
CA TYR A 138 12.56 -10.16 -18.42
C TYR A 138 13.68 -9.90 -19.44
N ASP A 139 14.47 -8.86 -19.20
CA ASP A 139 15.74 -8.61 -19.88
C ASP A 139 16.91 -8.84 -18.91
N THR A 140 17.50 -7.77 -18.38
CA THR A 140 18.58 -7.86 -17.39
C THR A 140 18.05 -7.70 -15.98
N ILE A 141 18.55 -8.48 -15.02
CA ILE A 141 18.31 -8.27 -13.59
C ILE A 141 19.53 -7.56 -12.98
N GLY A 142 19.29 -6.47 -12.27
CA GLY A 142 20.28 -5.62 -11.62
C GLY A 142 20.22 -5.73 -10.08
N GLY A 143 20.87 -4.78 -9.40
CA GLY A 143 20.80 -4.68 -7.93
C GLY A 143 21.43 -5.83 -7.14
N GLY A 144 22.14 -6.75 -7.82
CA GLY A 144 22.68 -7.97 -7.20
C GLY A 144 21.65 -9.10 -7.03
N LEU A 145 20.44 -8.93 -7.58
CA LEU A 145 19.39 -9.93 -7.59
C LEU A 145 19.51 -10.85 -8.82
N THR A 146 18.74 -11.93 -8.81
CA THR A 146 18.63 -12.93 -9.88
C THR A 146 17.17 -13.18 -10.24
N ILE A 147 16.92 -13.68 -11.45
CA ILE A 147 15.54 -14.02 -11.86
C ILE A 147 14.94 -15.14 -10.99
N GLU A 148 15.78 -16.04 -10.48
CA GLU A 148 15.39 -17.08 -9.53
C GLU A 148 14.88 -16.49 -8.21
N GLU A 149 15.45 -15.39 -7.73
CA GLU A 149 14.97 -14.69 -6.53
C GLU A 149 13.61 -14.02 -6.78
N TYR A 150 13.41 -13.36 -7.92
CA TYR A 150 12.09 -12.82 -8.32
C TYR A 150 11.04 -13.95 -8.36
N ALA A 151 11.37 -15.05 -9.01
CA ALA A 151 10.51 -16.23 -9.10
C ALA A 151 10.18 -16.83 -7.72
N ALA A 152 11.16 -16.91 -6.82
CA ALA A 152 10.97 -17.44 -5.47
C ALA A 152 10.08 -16.54 -4.61
N VAL A 153 10.25 -15.22 -4.69
CA VAL A 153 9.39 -14.25 -3.99
C VAL A 153 7.95 -14.35 -4.50
N LEU A 154 7.75 -14.35 -5.83
CA LEU A 154 6.42 -14.53 -6.46
C LEU A 154 5.72 -15.82 -6.00
N GLU A 155 6.41 -16.95 -6.04
CA GLU A 155 5.86 -18.24 -5.60
C GLU A 155 5.57 -18.27 -4.09
N THR A 156 6.37 -17.59 -3.29
CA THR A 156 6.12 -17.46 -1.84
C THR A 156 4.84 -16.65 -1.61
N THR A 157 4.72 -15.47 -2.24
CA THR A 157 3.53 -14.62 -2.17
C THR A 157 2.27 -15.35 -2.63
N TYR A 158 2.34 -16.07 -3.75
CA TYR A 158 1.22 -16.89 -4.24
C TYR A 158 0.85 -17.97 -3.23
N THR A 159 1.84 -18.71 -2.71
CA THR A 159 1.58 -19.79 -1.76
C THR A 159 0.91 -19.24 -0.49
N THR A 160 1.43 -18.15 0.07
CA THR A 160 0.86 -17.56 1.29
C THR A 160 -0.57 -17.08 1.06
N LEU A 161 -0.82 -16.21 0.07
CA LEU A 161 -2.15 -15.63 -0.15
C LEU A 161 -3.17 -16.67 -0.62
N ILE A 162 -2.80 -17.51 -1.60
CA ILE A 162 -3.77 -18.37 -2.28
C ILE A 162 -3.89 -19.73 -1.59
N HIS A 163 -2.77 -20.35 -1.20
CA HIS A 163 -2.81 -21.69 -0.62
C HIS A 163 -2.96 -21.69 0.90
N ASP A 164 -2.20 -20.87 1.61
CA ASP A 164 -2.19 -20.89 3.07
C ASP A 164 -3.38 -20.09 3.64
N TYR A 165 -3.62 -18.87 3.14
CA TYR A 165 -4.74 -18.02 3.55
C TYR A 165 -6.05 -18.38 2.86
N GLY A 166 -5.98 -18.96 1.64
CA GLY A 166 -7.17 -19.41 0.93
C GLY A 166 -7.90 -18.31 0.16
N TRP A 167 -7.21 -17.23 -0.19
CA TRP A 167 -7.76 -16.19 -1.07
C TRP A 167 -7.98 -16.75 -2.47
N ALA A 168 -8.93 -16.18 -3.19
CA ALA A 168 -9.18 -16.59 -4.57
C ALA A 168 -7.99 -16.19 -5.46
N ALA A 169 -7.48 -17.14 -6.25
CA ALA A 169 -6.45 -16.83 -7.23
C ALA A 169 -6.97 -15.80 -8.26
N PRO A 170 -6.15 -14.84 -8.68
CA PRO A 170 -6.53 -13.91 -9.72
C PRO A 170 -6.72 -14.65 -11.07
N PRO A 171 -7.62 -14.18 -11.95
CA PRO A 171 -7.81 -14.78 -13.26
C PRO A 171 -6.50 -14.82 -14.06
N THR A 172 -6.22 -15.96 -14.70
CA THR A 172 -5.03 -16.12 -15.56
C THR A 172 -5.41 -16.22 -17.03
N ASN A 173 -4.39 -16.24 -17.90
CA ASN A 173 -4.56 -16.34 -19.34
C ASN A 173 -4.19 -17.74 -19.85
N ASP A 174 -5.12 -18.39 -20.56
CA ASP A 174 -4.89 -19.71 -21.16
C ASP A 174 -3.73 -19.70 -22.17
N ALA A 175 -3.46 -18.56 -22.82
CA ALA A 175 -2.31 -18.38 -23.70
C ALA A 175 -0.96 -18.59 -22.98
N LEU A 176 -0.95 -18.43 -21.66
CA LEU A 176 0.23 -18.63 -20.80
C LEU A 176 0.17 -19.99 -20.06
N ASN A 177 -0.69 -20.90 -20.52
CA ASN A 177 -0.99 -22.18 -19.87
C ASN A 177 -1.44 -22.02 -18.41
N GLY A 178 -2.29 -21.03 -18.15
CA GLY A 178 -2.87 -20.77 -16.83
C GLY A 178 -1.90 -20.12 -15.83
N ARG A 179 -0.77 -19.58 -16.29
CA ARG A 179 0.17 -18.82 -15.46
C ARG A 179 -0.16 -17.35 -15.44
N TYR A 180 0.11 -16.70 -14.30
CA TYR A 180 -0.04 -15.27 -14.12
C TYR A 180 1.13 -14.52 -14.79
N PRO A 181 0.86 -13.50 -15.63
CA PRO A 181 1.89 -12.75 -16.33
C PRO A 181 2.62 -11.78 -15.40
N VAL A 182 3.95 -11.79 -15.49
CA VAL A 182 4.84 -10.84 -14.81
C VAL A 182 5.87 -10.33 -15.80
N ARG A 183 6.21 -9.05 -15.72
CA ARG A 183 7.31 -8.44 -16.44
C ARG A 183 8.32 -7.86 -15.47
N VAL A 184 9.60 -8.01 -15.78
CA VAL A 184 10.70 -7.40 -15.05
C VAL A 184 11.51 -6.58 -16.02
N GLU A 185 11.43 -5.25 -15.91
CA GLU A 185 12.05 -4.34 -16.86
C GLU A 185 12.55 -3.04 -16.21
N ALA A 186 13.21 -2.20 -17.00
CA ALA A 186 13.79 -0.95 -16.53
C ALA A 186 12.68 0.07 -16.27
N LEU A 187 12.34 0.27 -15.01
CA LEU A 187 11.44 1.33 -14.57
C LEU A 187 12.26 2.57 -14.22
N GLY A 188 11.68 3.74 -14.46
CA GLY A 188 12.34 5.03 -14.24
C GLY A 188 11.81 5.74 -13.01
N MET A 189 12.53 6.78 -12.57
CA MET A 189 12.03 7.79 -11.64
C MET A 189 11.54 7.24 -10.29
N GLY A 190 12.24 6.26 -9.73
CA GLY A 190 11.91 5.70 -8.41
C GLY A 190 10.69 4.79 -8.37
N LEU A 191 10.15 4.37 -9.52
CA LEU A 191 8.97 3.50 -9.55
C LEU A 191 9.30 2.08 -9.06
N TYR A 192 8.65 1.60 -7.99
CA TYR A 192 8.84 0.23 -7.47
C TYR A 192 8.35 -0.84 -8.46
N GLY A 193 7.14 -0.61 -8.97
CA GLY A 193 6.38 -1.56 -9.76
C GLY A 193 4.94 -1.06 -9.91
N PHE A 194 4.14 -1.84 -10.62
CA PHE A 194 2.70 -1.66 -10.68
C PHE A 194 2.03 -2.92 -11.21
N MET A 195 0.75 -3.05 -10.93
CA MET A 195 -0.17 -3.99 -11.53
C MET A 195 -1.00 -3.25 -12.59
N SER A 196 -1.17 -3.89 -13.74
CA SER A 196 -1.97 -3.39 -14.87
C SER A 196 -3.08 -4.36 -15.23
N ASP A 197 -4.29 -3.84 -15.37
CA ASP A 197 -5.46 -4.58 -15.88
C ASP A 197 -5.61 -4.44 -17.41
N ARG A 198 -4.58 -3.93 -18.09
CA ARG A 198 -4.53 -3.71 -19.54
C ARG A 198 -3.33 -4.43 -20.16
N GLY A 199 -3.43 -4.72 -21.46
CA GLY A 199 -2.39 -5.39 -22.24
C GLY A 199 -2.84 -6.72 -22.86
N ASP A 200 -1.94 -7.39 -23.57
CA ASP A 200 -2.25 -8.62 -24.32
C ASP A 200 -2.72 -9.77 -23.42
N TYR A 201 -2.28 -9.79 -22.15
CA TYR A 201 -2.63 -10.83 -21.18
C TYR A 201 -3.62 -10.42 -20.11
N ALA A 202 -4.03 -9.15 -20.08
CA ALA A 202 -4.91 -8.56 -19.08
C ALA A 202 -6.23 -8.05 -19.69
N GLY A 203 -7.21 -7.73 -18.85
CA GLY A 203 -8.50 -7.18 -19.28
C GLY A 203 -9.71 -7.85 -18.64
N PHE A 204 -10.89 -7.35 -19.00
CA PHE A 204 -12.16 -7.77 -18.40
C PHE A 204 -12.47 -9.26 -18.63
N VAL A 205 -12.80 -9.96 -17.55
CA VAL A 205 -13.24 -11.37 -17.56
C VAL A 205 -14.70 -11.49 -17.12
N GLY A 206 -15.14 -10.63 -16.21
CA GLY A 206 -16.45 -10.72 -15.58
C GLY A 206 -16.41 -11.65 -14.38
N ASP A 207 -16.43 -12.97 -14.64
CA ASP A 207 -16.53 -14.04 -13.63
C ASP A 207 -15.15 -14.66 -13.35
N ASN A 208 -14.69 -14.66 -12.08
CA ASN A 208 -13.44 -15.30 -11.70
C ASN A 208 -13.71 -16.76 -11.30
N PRO A 209 -13.21 -17.76 -12.05
CA PRO A 209 -13.48 -19.17 -11.73
C PRO A 209 -12.91 -19.64 -10.39
N SER A 210 -12.05 -18.84 -9.75
CA SER A 210 -11.44 -19.16 -8.46
C SER A 210 -12.30 -18.79 -7.25
N THR A 211 -13.42 -18.11 -7.44
CA THR A 211 -14.35 -17.74 -6.37
C THR A 211 -15.58 -18.65 -6.36
N PRO A 212 -16.29 -18.79 -5.22
CA PRO A 212 -17.48 -19.63 -5.12
C PRO A 212 -18.78 -18.93 -5.56
N TRP A 213 -18.75 -17.66 -5.95
CA TRP A 213 -19.89 -16.90 -6.49
C TRP A 213 -19.51 -16.27 -7.83
N PRO A 214 -20.46 -15.95 -8.71
CA PRO A 214 -20.12 -15.35 -10.00
C PRO A 214 -19.79 -13.86 -9.85
N GLU A 215 -18.54 -13.46 -10.08
CA GLU A 215 -18.18 -12.04 -10.18
C GLU A 215 -18.81 -11.40 -11.42
N LYS A 216 -19.00 -10.09 -11.32
CA LYS A 216 -19.44 -9.25 -12.45
C LYS A 216 -18.30 -8.45 -13.06
N TYR A 217 -17.27 -8.17 -12.26
CA TYR A 217 -16.28 -7.13 -12.54
C TYR A 217 -14.85 -7.63 -12.40
N ALA A 218 -14.59 -8.94 -12.47
CA ALA A 218 -13.25 -9.48 -12.38
C ALA A 218 -12.42 -9.15 -13.64
N TYR A 219 -11.13 -8.87 -13.44
CA TYR A 219 -10.16 -8.60 -14.49
C TYR A 219 -8.99 -9.57 -14.39
N LYS A 220 -8.47 -9.99 -15.55
CA LYS A 220 -7.08 -10.45 -15.66
C LYS A 220 -6.19 -9.24 -15.53
N SER A 221 -5.06 -9.44 -14.91
CA SER A 221 -4.05 -8.42 -14.69
C SER A 221 -2.66 -8.97 -14.97
N CYS A 222 -1.69 -8.08 -14.97
CA CYS A 222 -0.27 -8.39 -15.03
C CYS A 222 0.50 -7.49 -14.07
N ILE A 223 1.58 -8.01 -13.49
CA ILE A 223 2.48 -7.22 -12.65
C ILE A 223 3.72 -6.83 -13.47
N VAL A 224 4.16 -5.59 -13.32
CA VAL A 224 5.43 -5.07 -13.81
C VAL A 224 6.29 -4.70 -12.61
N LEU A 225 7.49 -5.25 -12.54
CA LEU A 225 8.45 -5.04 -11.45
C LEU A 225 9.70 -4.33 -12.00
N HIS A 226 10.32 -3.49 -11.16
CA HIS A 226 11.60 -2.90 -11.50
C HIS A 226 12.68 -3.99 -11.57
N GLN A 227 13.50 -3.94 -12.61
CA GLN A 227 14.61 -4.88 -12.78
C GLN A 227 15.81 -4.67 -11.83
N ASP A 228 15.89 -3.54 -11.14
CA ASP A 228 17.03 -3.14 -10.32
C ASP A 228 16.56 -2.23 -9.18
N TYR A 229 16.51 -2.79 -7.97
CA TYR A 229 16.13 -2.05 -6.77
C TYR A 229 17.30 -1.38 -6.06
N SER A 230 18.46 -1.22 -6.72
CA SER A 230 19.56 -0.43 -6.16
C SER A 230 19.20 1.06 -6.11
N GLY A 231 19.46 1.70 -4.96
CA GLY A 231 19.17 3.12 -4.76
C GLY A 231 17.83 3.42 -4.10
N PHE A 232 16.98 2.41 -3.91
CA PHE A 232 15.82 2.48 -3.01
C PHE A 232 16.27 2.51 -1.54
N LEU A 233 15.35 2.89 -0.64
CA LEU A 233 15.69 3.15 0.77
C LEU A 233 16.08 1.87 1.53
N SER A 234 15.45 0.75 1.20
CA SER A 234 15.74 -0.56 1.80
C SER A 234 16.64 -1.42 0.91
N PRO A 235 17.26 -2.49 1.45
CA PRO A 235 18.04 -3.43 0.64
C PRO A 235 17.21 -4.00 -0.53
N PRO A 236 17.81 -4.25 -1.71
CA PRO A 236 17.07 -4.69 -2.92
C PRO A 236 16.17 -5.91 -2.71
N GLU A 237 16.58 -6.87 -1.88
CA GLU A 237 15.79 -8.06 -1.56
C GLU A 237 14.53 -7.73 -0.73
N ALA A 238 14.63 -6.79 0.21
CA ALA A 238 13.50 -6.36 1.02
C ALA A 238 12.49 -5.59 0.17
N VAL A 239 12.98 -4.70 -0.70
CA VAL A 239 12.15 -3.97 -1.66
C VAL A 239 11.40 -4.93 -2.59
N LEU A 240 12.12 -5.88 -3.20
CA LEU A 240 11.48 -6.89 -4.08
C LEU A 240 10.37 -7.65 -3.36
N ARG A 241 10.58 -8.06 -2.11
CA ARG A 241 9.58 -8.77 -1.29
C ARG A 241 8.34 -7.93 -1.06
N SER A 242 8.52 -6.70 -0.61
CA SER A 242 7.43 -5.74 -0.40
C SER A 242 6.66 -5.48 -1.69
N THR A 243 7.34 -5.08 -2.76
CA THR A 243 6.67 -4.77 -4.03
C THR A 243 5.91 -5.97 -4.59
N VAL A 244 6.47 -7.19 -4.54
CA VAL A 244 5.77 -8.37 -5.05
C VAL A 244 4.53 -8.71 -4.22
N ALA A 245 4.63 -8.65 -2.89
CA ALA A 245 3.49 -8.86 -2.00
C ALA A 245 2.37 -7.85 -2.30
N HIS A 246 2.73 -6.57 -2.36
CA HIS A 246 1.84 -5.45 -2.63
C HIS A 246 1.11 -5.62 -3.98
N GLU A 247 1.86 -5.78 -5.07
CA GLU A 247 1.29 -5.81 -6.42
C GLU A 247 0.49 -7.09 -6.69
N PHE A 248 0.86 -8.20 -6.07
CA PHE A 248 0.06 -9.41 -6.16
C PHE A 248 -1.24 -9.32 -5.36
N THR A 249 -1.27 -8.58 -4.26
CA THR A 249 -2.53 -8.25 -3.58
C THR A 249 -3.46 -7.44 -4.48
N HIS A 250 -2.96 -6.46 -5.24
CA HIS A 250 -3.77 -5.76 -6.23
C HIS A 250 -4.29 -6.66 -7.35
N ALA A 251 -3.52 -7.67 -7.76
CA ALA A 251 -3.99 -8.69 -8.70
C ALA A 251 -5.21 -9.45 -8.15
N VAL A 252 -5.17 -9.84 -6.87
CA VAL A 252 -6.30 -10.50 -6.20
C VAL A 252 -7.50 -9.56 -6.05
N GLN A 253 -7.27 -8.29 -5.69
CA GLN A 253 -8.35 -7.29 -5.62
C GLN A 253 -9.06 -7.09 -6.99
N HIS A 254 -8.31 -7.11 -8.10
CA HIS A 254 -8.88 -7.16 -9.46
C HIS A 254 -9.61 -8.47 -9.74
N GLY A 255 -9.08 -9.59 -9.26
CA GLY A 255 -9.70 -10.91 -9.38
C GLY A 255 -11.04 -11.04 -8.67
N TYR A 256 -11.23 -10.35 -7.54
CA TYR A 256 -12.54 -10.22 -6.89
C TYR A 256 -13.47 -9.23 -7.59
N GLY A 257 -12.96 -8.47 -8.55
CA GLY A 257 -13.70 -7.40 -9.24
C GLY A 257 -14.03 -6.19 -8.37
N ALA A 258 -13.39 -6.07 -7.20
CA ALA A 258 -13.67 -4.99 -6.26
C ALA A 258 -13.16 -3.63 -6.76
N LEU A 259 -12.04 -3.59 -7.50
CA LEU A 259 -11.44 -2.34 -7.99
C LEU A 259 -12.14 -1.74 -9.21
N ARG A 260 -12.92 -2.55 -9.93
CA ARG A 260 -13.65 -2.15 -11.15
C ARG A 260 -15.16 -2.29 -11.00
N ASN A 261 -15.65 -2.36 -9.76
CA ASN A 261 -17.08 -2.36 -9.50
C ASN A 261 -17.68 -1.00 -9.87
N HIS A 262 -18.48 -0.94 -10.94
CA HIS A 262 -19.07 0.33 -11.39
C HIS A 262 -20.19 0.82 -10.46
N ASP A 263 -20.78 -0.07 -9.67
CA ASP A 263 -21.83 0.29 -8.72
C ASP A 263 -21.24 0.94 -7.46
N LEU A 264 -19.96 0.65 -7.16
CA LEU A 264 -19.26 1.08 -5.95
C LEU A 264 -17.77 1.28 -6.20
N GLN A 265 -17.32 2.53 -6.15
CA GLN A 265 -15.88 2.82 -6.23
C GLN A 265 -15.18 2.35 -4.95
N ALA A 266 -14.06 1.65 -5.13
CA ALA A 266 -13.19 1.25 -4.04
C ALA A 266 -12.55 2.48 -3.39
N ASP A 267 -12.46 2.47 -2.07
CA ASP A 267 -11.75 3.50 -1.29
C ASP A 267 -10.23 3.30 -1.41
N MET A 268 -9.50 4.30 -1.90
CA MET A 268 -8.07 4.16 -2.15
C MET A 268 -7.25 3.85 -0.89
N ALA A 269 -7.68 4.32 0.29
CA ALA A 269 -7.01 3.97 1.54
C ALA A 269 -7.13 2.47 1.85
N PHE A 270 -8.25 1.84 1.46
CA PHE A 270 -8.38 0.38 1.54
C PHE A 270 -7.54 -0.32 0.49
N VAL A 271 -7.58 0.15 -0.76
CA VAL A 271 -6.85 -0.46 -1.89
C VAL A 271 -5.36 -0.55 -1.55
N GLU A 272 -4.73 0.58 -1.27
CA GLU A 272 -3.30 0.69 -1.01
C GLU A 272 -2.92 0.24 0.40
N GLY A 273 -3.71 0.62 1.41
CA GLY A 273 -3.42 0.28 2.80
C GLY A 273 -3.48 -1.23 3.08
N THR A 274 -4.40 -1.97 2.43
CA THR A 274 -4.44 -3.43 2.58
C THR A 274 -3.43 -4.16 1.71
N ALA A 275 -3.02 -3.60 0.56
CA ALA A 275 -1.89 -4.13 -0.22
C ALA A 275 -0.57 -3.96 0.54
N THR A 276 -0.35 -2.79 1.13
CA THR A 276 0.81 -2.49 1.97
C THR A 276 0.84 -3.34 3.25
N LEU A 277 -0.33 -3.63 3.84
CA LEU A 277 -0.43 -4.58 4.95
C LEU A 277 0.03 -6.00 4.55
N MET A 278 -0.23 -6.44 3.31
CA MET A 278 0.18 -7.77 2.86
C MET A 278 1.70 -7.88 2.67
N GLU A 279 2.42 -6.77 2.52
CA GLU A 279 3.89 -6.78 2.57
C GLU A 279 4.40 -7.36 3.88
N ASP A 280 3.75 -6.96 4.98
CA ASP A 280 4.07 -7.37 6.34
C ASP A 280 3.54 -8.78 6.66
N GLU A 281 2.29 -9.08 6.29
CA GLU A 281 1.71 -10.42 6.51
C GLU A 281 2.45 -11.54 5.77
N ILE A 282 3.11 -11.24 4.65
CA ILE A 282 3.83 -12.23 3.83
C ILE A 282 5.33 -12.19 4.12
N PHE A 283 5.91 -11.01 4.31
CA PHE A 283 7.33 -10.79 4.51
C PHE A 283 7.62 -9.81 5.66
N ASP A 284 7.14 -10.11 6.86
CA ASP A 284 7.37 -9.42 8.15
C ASP A 284 8.80 -8.84 8.38
N ASN A 285 9.84 -9.45 7.83
CA ASN A 285 11.22 -8.97 8.01
C ASN A 285 11.70 -8.00 6.91
N ALA A 286 10.88 -7.72 5.88
CA ALA A 286 11.23 -6.81 4.79
C ALA A 286 11.18 -5.36 5.25
N ASN A 287 10.09 -4.95 5.93
CA ASN A 287 9.92 -3.64 6.56
C ASN A 287 10.16 -2.44 5.63
N ASP A 288 9.96 -2.57 4.32
CA ASP A 288 10.04 -1.43 3.40
C ASP A 288 8.87 -0.47 3.62
N ASN A 289 7.70 -1.01 3.96
CA ASN A 289 6.51 -0.28 4.39
C ASN A 289 6.74 0.67 5.60
N TYR A 290 7.84 0.53 6.35
CA TYR A 290 8.18 1.43 7.45
C TYR A 290 8.51 2.86 6.98
N HIS A 291 8.81 3.05 5.69
CA HIS A 291 8.98 4.38 5.10
C HIS A 291 7.64 5.12 4.93
N TYR A 292 6.51 4.42 5.07
CA TYR A 292 5.14 4.96 4.98
C TYR A 292 4.42 5.01 6.33
N LEU A 293 5.15 4.94 7.46
CA LEU A 293 4.56 5.08 8.79
C LEU A 293 3.94 6.47 8.97
N TRP A 294 3.03 6.56 9.96
CA TRP A 294 2.35 7.80 10.41
C TRP A 294 1.15 8.22 9.57
N PRO A 295 0.05 7.43 9.57
CA PRO A 295 -1.21 7.88 8.99
C PRO A 295 -1.72 9.17 9.65
N GLU A 296 -2.63 9.86 8.97
CA GLU A 296 -3.36 11.01 9.52
C GLU A 296 -4.34 10.55 10.61
N PHE A 297 -3.84 10.40 11.84
CA PHE A 297 -4.60 9.88 12.97
C PHE A 297 -5.83 10.71 13.37
N ASP A 298 -5.90 11.97 12.95
CA ASP A 298 -7.06 12.84 13.17
C ASP A 298 -8.13 12.72 12.08
N SER A 299 -7.87 11.95 11.03
CA SER A 299 -8.83 11.62 9.98
C SER A 299 -9.53 10.28 10.26
N CYS A 300 -10.85 10.23 10.07
CA CYS A 300 -11.59 8.99 10.21
C CYS A 300 -11.42 8.14 8.94
N MET A 301 -11.37 6.82 9.06
CA MET A 301 -11.04 5.95 7.92
C MET A 301 -12.06 6.02 6.76
N GLY A 302 -13.32 6.40 7.04
CA GLY A 302 -14.33 6.62 5.99
C GLY A 302 -14.24 7.98 5.27
N GLN A 303 -13.30 8.83 5.68
CA GLN A 303 -13.00 10.14 5.06
C GLN A 303 -11.48 10.35 4.97
N TYR A 304 -10.72 9.25 4.92
CA TYR A 304 -9.27 9.32 4.96
C TYR A 304 -8.74 10.07 3.74
N GLY A 305 -8.07 11.20 3.99
CA GLY A 305 -7.54 12.08 2.95
C GLY A 305 -6.01 12.13 2.93
N GLY A 306 -5.35 11.41 3.84
CA GLY A 306 -3.91 11.27 3.89
C GLY A 306 -3.39 10.28 2.85
N GLU A 307 -2.09 10.04 2.89
CA GLU A 307 -1.42 9.17 1.93
C GLU A 307 -1.96 7.73 1.99
N PRO A 308 -2.57 7.17 0.93
CA PRO A 308 -3.29 5.91 0.99
C PRO A 308 -2.49 4.73 1.54
N VAL A 309 -1.21 4.60 1.17
CA VAL A 309 -0.34 3.52 1.66
C VAL A 309 -0.20 3.55 3.18
N SER A 310 -0.13 4.74 3.80
CA SER A 310 0.04 4.90 5.26
C SER A 310 -1.13 4.34 6.09
N ALA A 311 -2.30 4.12 5.47
CA ALA A 311 -3.46 3.51 6.13
C ALA A 311 -3.20 2.07 6.58
N TRP A 312 -2.16 1.40 6.06
CA TRP A 312 -1.77 0.03 6.43
C TRP A 312 -1.62 -0.16 7.94
N LEU A 313 -1.04 0.83 8.63
CA LEU A 313 -0.81 0.77 10.07
C LEU A 313 -2.14 0.74 10.85
N VAL A 314 -3.16 1.42 10.32
CA VAL A 314 -4.52 1.38 10.86
C VAL A 314 -5.09 -0.03 10.70
N PHE A 315 -4.97 -0.63 9.51
CA PHE A 315 -5.43 -2.01 9.29
C PHE A 315 -4.70 -3.01 10.20
N ARG A 316 -3.37 -2.96 10.28
CA ARG A 316 -2.55 -3.79 11.18
C ARG A 316 -3.07 -3.73 12.62
N GLY A 317 -3.15 -2.53 13.19
CA GLY A 317 -3.59 -2.36 14.58
C GLY A 317 -5.06 -2.73 14.84
N LEU A 318 -5.92 -2.70 13.81
CA LEU A 318 -7.30 -3.19 13.91
C LEU A 318 -7.36 -4.73 13.95
N ILE A 319 -6.64 -5.40 13.05
CA ILE A 319 -6.84 -6.84 12.76
C ILE A 319 -5.87 -7.77 13.50
N GLU A 320 -4.72 -7.29 14.00
CA GLU A 320 -3.71 -8.13 14.67
C GLU A 320 -4.28 -8.93 15.86
N ARG A 321 -5.38 -8.45 16.45
CA ARG A 321 -6.14 -9.14 17.52
C ARG A 321 -6.63 -10.53 17.10
N PHE A 322 -6.75 -10.77 15.80
CA PHE A 322 -7.15 -12.05 15.23
C PHE A 322 -5.94 -12.94 14.87
N GLY A 323 -4.71 -12.41 14.97
CA GLY A 323 -3.45 -13.07 14.66
C GLY A 323 -2.77 -12.48 13.42
N THR A 324 -1.48 -12.13 13.55
CA THR A 324 -0.60 -11.73 12.44
C THR A 324 0.04 -12.96 11.80
N ALA A 325 0.15 -12.96 10.47
CA ALA A 325 0.85 -13.98 9.68
C ALA A 325 0.35 -15.42 9.91
N VAL A 326 -0.95 -15.58 10.16
CA VAL A 326 -1.59 -16.87 10.44
C VAL A 326 -2.89 -16.97 9.64
N ALA A 327 -3.04 -18.07 8.91
CA ALA A 327 -4.23 -18.38 8.14
C ALA A 327 -5.52 -18.34 8.99
N GLY A 328 -6.53 -17.63 8.50
CA GLY A 328 -7.79 -17.40 9.21
C GLY A 328 -7.70 -16.34 10.32
N GLY A 329 -6.55 -15.67 10.46
CA GLY A 329 -6.27 -14.63 11.44
C GLY A 329 -6.81 -13.26 11.02
N GLY A 330 -5.94 -12.24 11.07
CA GLY A 330 -6.25 -10.88 10.64
C GLY A 330 -6.50 -10.77 9.13
N GLU A 331 -5.71 -11.49 8.34
CA GLU A 331 -5.82 -11.52 6.87
C GLU A 331 -7.24 -11.91 6.39
N ASP A 332 -7.93 -12.82 7.08
CA ASP A 332 -9.28 -13.28 6.71
C ASP A 332 -10.32 -12.15 6.82
N VAL A 333 -10.10 -11.17 7.70
CA VAL A 333 -10.93 -9.95 7.75
C VAL A 333 -10.77 -9.14 6.46
N ILE A 334 -9.53 -9.02 5.96
CA ILE A 334 -9.23 -8.29 4.73
C ILE A 334 -9.76 -9.04 3.51
N GLN A 335 -9.65 -10.38 3.50
CA GLN A 335 -10.27 -11.21 2.48
C GLN A 335 -11.78 -10.93 2.39
N GLN A 336 -12.49 -11.03 3.53
CA GLN A 336 -13.93 -10.79 3.59
C GLN A 336 -14.33 -9.38 3.11
N VAL A 337 -13.51 -8.36 3.39
CA VAL A 337 -13.74 -7.01 2.87
C VAL A 337 -13.76 -7.00 1.35
N TRP A 338 -12.78 -7.63 0.70
CA TRP A 338 -12.67 -7.65 -0.76
C TRP A 338 -13.72 -8.53 -1.43
N GLU A 339 -14.03 -9.69 -0.84
CA GLU A 339 -15.10 -10.56 -1.30
C GLU A 339 -16.46 -9.87 -1.24
N THR A 340 -16.74 -9.19 -0.12
CA THR A 340 -17.97 -8.41 0.05
C THR A 340 -18.02 -7.24 -0.93
N SER A 341 -16.89 -6.54 -1.12
CA SER A 341 -16.81 -5.39 -2.04
C SER A 341 -17.02 -5.80 -3.50
N GLY A 342 -16.54 -6.97 -3.91
CA GLY A 342 -16.76 -7.54 -5.24
C GLY A 342 -18.21 -7.98 -5.49
N GLN A 343 -18.91 -8.43 -4.44
CA GLN A 343 -20.33 -8.84 -4.50
C GLN A 343 -21.31 -7.68 -4.34
N ALA A 344 -20.90 -6.63 -3.64
CA ALA A 344 -21.79 -5.57 -3.21
C ALA A 344 -22.32 -4.71 -4.37
N THR A 345 -23.57 -4.28 -4.23
CA THR A 345 -24.18 -3.25 -5.09
C THR A 345 -24.43 -1.94 -4.34
N SER A 346 -24.19 -1.91 -3.02
CA SER A 346 -24.43 -0.71 -2.20
C SER A 346 -23.55 -0.57 -0.94
N LEU A 347 -22.75 -1.56 -0.57
CA LEU A 347 -21.87 -1.51 0.61
C LEU A 347 -20.49 -0.96 0.23
N ASN A 348 -20.06 0.13 0.86
CA ASN A 348 -18.69 0.61 0.69
C ASN A 348 -17.68 -0.22 1.51
N ASN A 349 -16.38 -0.03 1.28
CA ASN A 349 -15.33 -0.80 1.95
C ASN A 349 -15.37 -0.70 3.49
N LEU A 350 -15.75 0.44 4.05
CA LEU A 350 -15.90 0.60 5.51
C LEU A 350 -17.07 -0.21 6.07
N GLN A 351 -18.19 -0.30 5.34
CA GLN A 351 -19.31 -1.16 5.71
C GLN A 351 -18.94 -2.64 5.58
N ALA A 352 -18.22 -3.02 4.52
CA ALA A 352 -17.69 -4.36 4.36
C ALA A 352 -16.73 -4.74 5.51
N LEU A 353 -15.89 -3.81 5.97
CA LEU A 353 -15.04 -4.01 7.14
C LEU A 353 -15.86 -4.20 8.42
N SER A 354 -16.91 -3.39 8.61
CA SER A 354 -17.80 -3.55 9.76
C SER A 354 -18.45 -4.94 9.77
N GLU A 355 -18.90 -5.43 8.62
CA GLU A 355 -19.48 -6.77 8.47
C GLU A 355 -18.47 -7.88 8.76
N ALA A 356 -17.24 -7.77 8.24
CA ALA A 356 -16.16 -8.72 8.53
C ALA A 356 -15.80 -8.77 10.03
N PHE A 357 -15.83 -7.61 10.71
CA PHE A 357 -15.65 -7.52 12.16
C PHE A 357 -16.82 -8.16 12.94
N ASP A 358 -18.05 -7.90 12.51
CA ASP A 358 -19.25 -8.50 13.10
C ASP A 358 -19.22 -10.05 12.97
N ASN A 359 -18.72 -10.58 11.84
CA ASN A 359 -18.52 -12.02 11.64
C ASN A 359 -17.48 -12.63 12.61
N LYS A 360 -16.50 -11.84 13.04
CA LYS A 360 -15.53 -12.21 14.09
C LYS A 360 -16.05 -11.94 15.52
N GLY A 361 -17.27 -11.39 15.65
CA GLY A 361 -17.89 -11.08 16.94
C GLY A 361 -17.27 -9.88 17.67
N VAL A 362 -16.61 -8.97 16.94
CA VAL A 362 -15.98 -7.77 17.49
C VAL A 362 -16.63 -6.54 16.86
N ASN A 363 -17.00 -5.55 17.67
CA ASN A 363 -17.53 -4.30 17.13
C ASN A 363 -16.39 -3.44 16.55
N LEU A 364 -16.52 -3.02 15.29
CA LEU A 364 -15.50 -2.20 14.62
C LEU A 364 -15.20 -0.88 15.37
N THR A 365 -16.22 -0.23 15.94
CA THR A 365 -16.00 1.04 16.69
C THR A 365 -15.17 0.83 17.95
N GLU A 366 -15.38 -0.29 18.65
CA GLU A 366 -14.55 -0.66 19.80
C GLU A 366 -13.12 -0.98 19.36
N ALA A 367 -12.96 -1.70 18.25
CA ALA A 367 -11.64 -2.01 17.71
C ALA A 367 -10.85 -0.75 17.32
N TYR A 368 -11.50 0.24 16.71
CA TYR A 368 -10.91 1.55 16.44
C TYR A 368 -10.51 2.29 17.72
N HIS A 369 -11.37 2.26 18.74
CA HIS A 369 -11.07 2.90 20.01
C HIS A 369 -9.83 2.28 20.65
N ASP A 370 -9.74 0.95 20.64
CA ASP A 370 -8.57 0.21 21.12
C ASP A 370 -7.31 0.59 20.34
N TYR A 371 -7.39 0.61 19.01
CA TYR A 371 -6.25 1.00 18.16
C TYR A 371 -5.83 2.46 18.42
N ALA A 372 -6.77 3.39 18.56
CA ALA A 372 -6.44 4.78 18.88
C ALA A 372 -5.68 4.90 20.22
N ILE A 373 -6.00 4.04 21.21
CA ILE A 373 -5.23 3.94 22.45
C ILE A 373 -3.83 3.38 22.14
N ALA A 374 -3.72 2.25 21.45
CA ALA A 374 -2.45 1.59 21.13
C ALA A 374 -1.49 2.52 20.36
N ALA A 375 -1.98 3.14 19.28
CA ALA A 375 -1.26 4.10 18.46
C ALA A 375 -0.76 5.29 19.29
N ARG A 376 -1.55 5.76 20.26
CA ARG A 376 -1.16 6.85 21.16
C ARG A 376 0.01 6.49 22.07
N PHE A 377 0.10 5.24 22.51
CA PHE A 377 1.21 4.78 23.34
C PHE A 377 2.45 4.41 22.52
N THR A 378 2.25 3.93 21.29
CA THR A 378 3.30 3.46 20.38
C THR A 378 4.23 2.53 21.15
N LYS A 379 3.70 1.36 21.52
CA LYS A 379 4.43 0.31 22.23
C LYS A 379 4.16 -1.04 21.58
N ALA A 380 5.22 -1.79 21.28
CA ALA A 380 5.13 -3.20 20.95
C ALA A 380 4.43 -4.00 22.05
N CYS A 381 3.63 -5.00 21.67
CA CYS A 381 2.99 -5.87 22.65
C CYS A 381 4.00 -6.74 23.42
N GLY A 382 3.77 -6.87 24.73
CA GLY A 382 4.72 -7.48 25.65
C GLY A 382 5.41 -6.46 26.55
N ALA A 383 6.44 -6.90 27.29
CA ALA A 383 7.23 -6.06 28.21
C ALA A 383 6.41 -5.20 29.22
N GLY A 384 5.19 -5.60 29.54
CA GLY A 384 4.29 -4.89 30.46
C GLY A 384 3.20 -4.03 29.82
N TYR A 385 3.10 -4.00 28.48
CA TYR A 385 2.01 -3.36 27.75
C TYR A 385 1.03 -4.43 27.23
N PRO A 386 -0.14 -4.60 27.87
CA PRO A 386 -1.21 -5.44 27.35
C PRO A 386 -2.08 -4.66 26.35
N ALA A 387 -2.84 -5.37 25.52
CA ALA A 387 -3.94 -4.76 24.78
C ALA A 387 -4.91 -4.02 25.73
N PRO A 388 -5.49 -2.87 25.35
CA PRO A 388 -5.34 -2.17 24.07
C PRO A 388 -4.23 -1.11 24.06
N TYR A 389 -3.18 -1.24 24.89
CA TYR A 389 -2.10 -0.23 25.00
C TYR A 389 -0.87 -0.52 24.12
N CYS A 390 -0.97 -1.53 23.25
CA CYS A 390 0.11 -1.99 22.40
C CYS A 390 -0.42 -2.51 21.08
N PHE A 391 0.46 -2.55 20.10
CA PHE A 391 0.30 -3.25 18.83
C PHE A 391 1.69 -3.59 18.28
N GLU A 392 1.79 -4.53 17.34
CA GLU A 392 3.07 -5.08 16.85
C GLU A 392 4.04 -3.98 16.40
N GLU A 393 3.55 -3.08 15.56
CA GLU A 393 4.29 -1.96 14.95
C GLU A 393 4.45 -0.74 15.87
N GLY A 394 4.16 -0.89 17.16
CA GLY A 394 4.35 0.16 18.14
C GLY A 394 5.80 0.32 18.62
N ALA A 395 6.82 -0.21 17.94
CA ALA A 395 8.20 -0.27 18.44
C ALA A 395 9.07 0.92 18.02
#